data_AF-A0A6P0HD75-F1
#
_entry.id   AF-A0A6P0HD75-F1
#
_cell.length_a   1.000
_cell.length_b   1.000
_cell.length_c   1.000
_cell.angle_alpha   90.00
_cell.angle_beta   90.00
_cell.angle_gamma   90.00
#
_symmetry.space_group_name_H-M   'P 1'
#
loop_
_entity.id
_entity.type
_entity.pdbx_description
1 polymer ?
#
loop_
_entity_poly.entity_id
_entity_poly.type
_entity_poly.pdbx_seq_one_letter_code
_entity_poly.pdbx_strand_id
1 'polypeptide(L)'
;MAASYGRGPDVRSVAVVGNKPLDPSSERARAVDDCDLVVRVNGFRLDDDGDAPTYGRRADVVFFNRALRATPWFFTGYRDRLHLLVEPGRLHWEPDSIPAWWPQDLGQVHVDNDDLTVPLSQDMGLDSLTEGLWATTGTMAAWWARTTFPGAALHVAGYSFVTEPAQTRWQHASGDDCIVGPEHRIALESELFHSWVSDGRTTIWP
;
A
#
# COMPACT_ATOMS: atom_id res chain seq x y z
N MET A 1 5.97 -4.20 -15.97
CA MET A 1 4.88 -3.21 -16.17
C MET A 1 5.04 -2.02 -15.25
N ALA A 2 5.10 -2.18 -13.92
CA ALA A 2 5.19 -1.03 -13.01
C ALA A 2 6.37 -0.06 -13.25
N ALA A 3 7.55 -0.56 -13.66
CA ALA A 3 8.70 0.31 -13.95
C ALA A 3 8.43 1.37 -15.03
N SER A 4 7.52 1.14 -15.98
CA SER A 4 7.18 2.14 -17.01
C SER A 4 6.36 3.32 -16.49
N TYR A 5 5.83 3.23 -15.26
CA TYR A 5 5.12 4.31 -14.58
C TYR A 5 6.04 5.13 -13.66
N GLY A 6 7.29 4.68 -13.44
CA GLY A 6 8.29 5.43 -12.66
C GLY A 6 8.94 6.55 -13.47
N ARG A 7 9.76 7.37 -12.79
CA ARG A 7 10.51 8.49 -13.41
C ARG A 7 11.56 8.07 -14.45
N GLY A 8 11.98 6.79 -14.44
CA GLY A 8 13.03 6.31 -15.32
C GLY A 8 13.02 4.79 -15.46
N PRO A 9 13.83 4.25 -16.38
CA PRO A 9 13.86 2.82 -16.70
C PRO A 9 14.50 1.95 -15.61
N ASP A 10 15.25 2.54 -14.68
CA ASP A 10 15.94 1.86 -13.60
C ASP A 10 15.41 2.31 -12.24
N VAL A 11 14.63 1.46 -11.57
CA VAL A 11 13.99 1.74 -10.29
C VAL A 11 14.97 1.43 -9.16
N ARG A 12 15.54 2.48 -8.56
CA ARG A 12 16.53 2.37 -7.48
C ARG A 12 15.96 2.80 -6.12
N SER A 13 14.79 3.41 -6.12
CA SER A 13 14.08 3.83 -4.92
C SER A 13 12.57 3.71 -5.12
N VAL A 14 11.88 3.14 -4.11
CA VAL A 14 10.43 2.99 -4.11
C VAL A 14 9.89 3.54 -2.81
N ALA A 15 8.88 4.43 -2.89
CA ALA A 15 8.08 4.84 -1.76
C ALA A 15 6.79 4.03 -1.72
N VAL A 16 6.40 3.52 -0.55
CA VAL A 16 5.08 2.92 -0.33
C VAL A 16 4.40 3.64 0.83
N VAL A 17 3.26 4.26 0.56
CA VAL A 17 2.57 5.11 1.53
C VAL A 17 1.21 4.55 1.87
N GLY A 18 1.05 4.16 3.13
CA GLY A 18 -0.20 3.74 3.77
C GLY A 18 -1.12 4.92 4.09
N ASN A 19 -2.24 4.61 4.75
CA ASN A 19 -3.35 5.56 4.91
C ASN A 19 -3.48 6.16 6.31
N LYS A 20 -2.56 5.88 7.25
CA LYS A 20 -2.59 6.53 8.57
C LYS A 20 -2.54 8.06 8.41
N PRO A 21 -3.31 8.84 9.20
CA PRO A 21 -3.05 10.26 9.37
C PRO A 21 -1.61 10.54 9.79
N LEU A 22 -0.98 11.51 9.14
CA LEU A 22 0.39 11.92 9.43
C LEU A 22 0.45 13.40 9.78
N ASP A 23 1.31 13.75 10.73
CA ASP A 23 1.66 15.15 10.99
C ASP A 23 2.47 15.72 9.82
N PRO A 24 2.35 17.02 9.49
CA PRO A 24 3.11 17.62 8.40
C PRO A 24 4.63 17.43 8.54
N SER A 25 5.27 17.05 7.43
CA SER A 25 6.72 16.87 7.33
C SER A 25 7.19 17.06 5.89
N SER A 26 7.87 18.18 5.64
CA SER A 26 8.46 18.48 4.32
C SER A 26 9.62 17.57 3.95
N GLU A 27 10.28 16.96 4.93
CA GLU A 27 11.32 15.97 4.70
C GLU A 27 10.73 14.65 4.20
N ARG A 28 9.71 14.12 4.89
CA ARG A 28 9.03 12.90 4.48
C ARG A 28 8.35 13.05 3.13
N ALA A 29 7.60 14.13 2.92
CA ALA A 29 6.90 14.37 1.66
C ALA A 29 7.88 14.42 0.48
N ARG A 30 9.03 15.08 0.64
CA ARG A 30 10.10 15.11 -0.35
C ARG A 30 10.76 13.75 -0.55
N ALA A 31 11.05 13.01 0.51
CA ALA A 31 11.61 11.65 0.40
C ALA A 31 10.69 10.71 -0.38
N VAL A 32 9.38 10.84 -0.20
CA VAL A 32 8.38 10.11 -1.00
C VAL A 32 8.41 10.57 -2.46
N ASP A 33 8.29 11.88 -2.71
CA ASP A 33 8.18 12.39 -4.08
C ASP A 33 9.48 12.29 -4.89
N ASP A 34 10.63 12.16 -4.23
CA ASP A 34 11.95 11.99 -4.87
C ASP A 34 12.23 10.54 -5.31
N CYS A 35 11.45 9.56 -4.83
CA CYS A 35 11.61 8.16 -5.24
C CYS A 35 11.34 7.95 -6.74
N ASP A 36 11.98 6.94 -7.33
CA ASP A 36 11.79 6.60 -8.75
C ASP A 36 10.36 6.10 -9.01
N LEU A 37 9.77 5.40 -8.03
CA LEU A 37 8.40 4.90 -8.06
C LEU A 37 7.67 5.20 -6.73
N VAL A 38 6.43 5.68 -6.80
CA VAL A 38 5.58 5.94 -5.63
C VAL A 38 4.31 5.08 -5.68
N VAL A 39 4.18 4.21 -4.69
CA VAL A 39 3.06 3.30 -4.50
C VAL A 39 2.13 3.85 -3.41
N ARG A 40 0.85 3.91 -3.72
CA ARG A 40 -0.24 4.25 -2.79
C ARG A 40 -1.15 3.05 -2.59
N VAL A 41 -1.95 3.09 -1.52
CA VAL A 41 -2.91 2.02 -1.23
C VAL A 41 -4.31 2.53 -0.95
N ASN A 42 -5.32 1.83 -1.45
CA ASN A 42 -6.73 2.08 -1.23
C ASN A 42 -7.13 3.57 -1.38
N GLY A 43 -7.81 4.15 -0.37
CA GLY A 43 -8.31 5.53 -0.37
C GLY A 43 -7.24 6.55 0.00
N PHE A 44 -6.04 6.41 -0.55
CA PHE A 44 -4.89 7.25 -0.23
C PHE A 44 -5.17 8.75 -0.33
N ARG A 45 -4.36 9.52 0.39
CA ARG A 45 -4.31 10.98 0.35
C ARG A 45 -3.01 11.46 -0.29
N LEU A 46 -3.10 12.56 -1.03
CA LEU A 46 -1.96 13.34 -1.52
C LEU A 46 -2.01 14.74 -0.91
N ASP A 47 -0.89 15.46 -0.98
CA ASP A 47 -0.86 16.88 -0.64
C ASP A 47 -1.53 17.70 -1.75
N ASP A 48 -2.46 18.58 -1.38
CA ASP A 48 -3.07 19.54 -2.30
C ASP A 48 -2.18 20.79 -2.48
N ASP A 49 -2.53 21.64 -3.45
CA ASP A 49 -1.83 22.91 -3.65
C ASP A 49 -2.11 23.89 -2.51
N GLY A 50 -1.03 24.35 -1.86
CA GLY A 50 -1.11 25.28 -0.73
C GLY A 50 -1.16 24.62 0.66
N ASP A 51 -1.39 23.30 0.72
CA ASP A 51 -1.35 22.54 1.97
C ASP A 51 0.08 22.38 2.51
N ALA A 52 0.19 22.18 3.83
CA ALA A 52 1.46 21.82 4.45
C ALA A 52 1.93 20.44 3.95
N PRO A 53 3.17 20.30 3.46
CA PRO A 53 3.68 19.03 2.93
C PRO A 53 3.57 17.90 3.96
N THR A 54 2.89 16.82 3.59
CA THR A 54 2.55 15.72 4.49
C THR A 54 2.73 14.36 3.81
N TYR A 55 1.99 14.09 2.74
CA TYR A 55 1.95 12.78 2.08
C TYR A 55 2.80 12.70 0.82
N GLY A 56 3.26 13.84 0.30
CA GLY A 56 3.77 13.96 -1.08
C GLY A 56 2.62 14.06 -2.09
N ARG A 57 2.95 14.40 -3.32
CA ARG A 57 2.00 14.70 -4.40
C ARG A 57 1.92 13.62 -5.46
N ARG A 58 2.82 12.63 -5.42
CA ARG A 58 2.91 11.59 -6.45
C ARG A 58 2.19 10.29 -6.08
N ALA A 59 1.69 9.63 -7.12
CA ALA A 59 1.16 8.28 -7.08
C ALA A 59 1.32 7.70 -8.49
N ASP A 60 2.17 6.69 -8.64
CA ASP A 60 2.47 6.04 -9.92
C ASP A 60 1.77 4.67 -10.01
N VAL A 61 1.72 3.96 -8.88
CA VAL A 61 1.03 2.67 -8.72
C VAL A 61 0.06 2.75 -7.52
N VAL A 62 -1.14 2.21 -7.68
CA VAL A 62 -2.15 2.16 -6.62
C VAL A 62 -2.58 0.72 -6.40
N PHE A 63 -2.23 0.16 -5.24
CA PHE A 63 -2.78 -1.12 -4.80
C PHE A 63 -4.13 -0.90 -4.13
N PHE A 64 -5.15 -1.66 -4.51
CA PHE A 64 -6.46 -1.50 -3.89
C PHE A 64 -7.20 -2.84 -3.76
N ASN A 65 -8.17 -2.88 -2.87
CA ASN A 65 -9.11 -4.00 -2.73
C ASN A 65 -10.55 -3.55 -3.06
N ARG A 66 -11.49 -4.50 -3.10
CA ARG A 66 -12.90 -4.23 -3.47
C ARG A 66 -13.67 -3.39 -2.46
N ALA A 67 -13.21 -3.33 -1.22
CA ALA A 67 -13.80 -2.50 -0.17
C ALA A 67 -13.36 -1.02 -0.23
N LEU A 68 -12.64 -0.63 -1.29
CA LEU A 68 -12.18 0.75 -1.52
C LEU A 68 -13.32 1.77 -1.40
N ARG A 69 -13.01 2.90 -0.74
CA ARG A 69 -13.83 4.11 -0.73
C ARG A 69 -13.25 5.13 -1.71
N ALA A 70 -14.16 5.81 -2.41
CA ALA A 70 -13.82 6.90 -3.31
C ALA A 70 -13.18 8.06 -2.55
N THR A 71 -12.02 8.52 -3.01
CA THR A 71 -11.40 9.78 -2.57
C THR A 71 -11.12 10.67 -3.78
N PRO A 72 -11.05 12.00 -3.62
CA PRO A 72 -10.73 12.89 -4.74
C PRO A 72 -9.41 12.50 -5.44
N TRP A 73 -8.40 12.12 -4.66
CA TRP A 73 -7.07 11.75 -5.19
C TRP A 73 -7.08 10.46 -6.00
N PHE A 74 -8.03 9.56 -5.77
CA PHE A 74 -8.21 8.39 -6.62
C PHE A 74 -8.56 8.78 -8.07
N PHE A 75 -9.42 9.79 -8.24
CA PHE A 75 -9.87 10.24 -9.56
C PHE A 75 -8.93 11.26 -10.22
N THR A 76 -8.22 12.09 -9.44
CA THR A 76 -7.31 13.07 -10.05
C THR A 76 -6.14 12.35 -10.73
N GLY A 77 -6.04 12.45 -12.05
CA GLY A 77 -4.96 11.83 -12.84
C GLY A 77 -4.99 10.29 -12.89
N TYR A 78 -6.15 9.65 -12.67
CA TYR A 78 -6.23 8.18 -12.54
C TYR A 78 -5.75 7.41 -13.78
N ARG A 79 -5.81 8.01 -14.97
CA ARG A 79 -5.34 7.36 -16.21
C ARG A 79 -3.82 7.28 -16.32
N ASP A 80 -3.10 8.09 -15.53
CA ASP A 80 -1.64 8.17 -15.56
C ASP A 80 -0.99 7.18 -14.59
N ARG A 81 -1.79 6.28 -13.98
CA ARG A 81 -1.34 5.36 -12.91
C ARG A 81 -1.69 3.92 -13.23
N LEU A 82 -0.85 3.02 -12.72
CA LEU A 82 -1.15 1.60 -12.70
C LEU A 82 -2.02 1.28 -11.48
N HIS A 83 -3.21 0.73 -11.70
CA HIS A 83 -4.12 0.30 -10.62
C HIS A 83 -4.10 -1.22 -10.49
N LEU A 84 -3.65 -1.72 -9.35
CA LEU A 84 -3.48 -3.15 -9.06
C LEU A 84 -4.49 -3.60 -8.01
N LEU A 85 -5.42 -4.47 -8.44
CA LEU A 85 -6.44 -5.06 -7.60
C LEU A 85 -5.88 -6.30 -6.89
N VAL A 86 -5.81 -6.24 -5.56
CA VAL A 86 -5.47 -7.39 -4.70
C VAL A 86 -6.73 -7.99 -4.11
N GLU A 87 -6.84 -9.31 -4.16
CA GLU A 87 -8.04 -10.05 -3.78
C GLU A 87 -7.68 -11.30 -2.97
N PRO A 88 -7.00 -11.17 -1.80
CA PRO A 88 -6.64 -12.32 -0.99
C PRO A 88 -7.86 -13.13 -0.54
N GLY A 89 -9.01 -12.48 -0.38
CA GLY A 89 -10.26 -13.16 -0.08
C GLY A 89 -10.69 -14.14 -1.17
N ARG A 90 -10.19 -14.09 -2.41
CA ARG A 90 -10.55 -15.05 -3.46
C ARG A 90 -10.04 -16.46 -3.18
N LEU A 91 -9.11 -16.60 -2.24
CA LEU A 91 -8.74 -17.89 -1.67
C LEU A 91 -9.90 -18.53 -0.88
N HIS A 92 -10.91 -17.75 -0.49
CA HIS A 92 -11.98 -18.22 0.41
C HIS A 92 -13.40 -17.73 0.07
N TRP A 93 -13.67 -16.42 0.06
CA TRP A 93 -15.04 -15.84 0.03
C TRP A 93 -15.18 -14.45 -0.61
N GLU A 94 -14.23 -13.97 -1.41
CA GLU A 94 -14.29 -12.61 -1.99
C GLU A 94 -15.54 -12.39 -2.88
N PRO A 95 -16.28 -11.29 -2.70
CA PRO A 95 -17.40 -10.95 -3.56
C PRO A 95 -16.93 -10.41 -4.93
N ASP A 96 -17.67 -10.71 -6.00
CA ASP A 96 -17.35 -10.23 -7.35
C ASP A 96 -17.71 -8.74 -7.60
N SER A 97 -18.37 -8.09 -6.66
CA SER A 97 -18.80 -6.70 -6.80
C SER A 97 -17.60 -5.75 -6.82
N ILE A 98 -17.60 -4.81 -7.76
CA ILE A 98 -16.76 -3.60 -7.70
C ILE A 98 -17.58 -2.42 -7.17
N PRO A 99 -16.94 -1.38 -6.61
CA PRO A 99 -17.66 -0.18 -6.22
C PRO A 99 -18.43 0.43 -7.41
N ALA A 100 -19.68 0.82 -7.20
CA ALA A 100 -20.54 1.34 -8.28
C ALA A 100 -20.01 2.63 -8.93
N TRP A 101 -19.12 3.34 -8.24
CA TRP A 101 -18.46 4.55 -8.74
C TRP A 101 -17.19 4.27 -9.55
N TRP A 102 -16.76 3.00 -9.68
CA TRP A 102 -15.54 2.64 -10.39
C TRP A 102 -15.56 3.18 -11.84
N PRO A 103 -14.50 3.86 -12.31
CA PRO A 103 -14.50 4.46 -13.64
C PRO A 103 -14.67 3.37 -14.72
N GLN A 104 -15.66 3.54 -15.60
CA GLN A 104 -16.01 2.53 -16.62
C GLN A 104 -14.89 2.25 -17.62
N ASP A 105 -14.00 3.23 -17.81
CA ASP A 105 -12.85 3.13 -18.71
C ASP A 105 -11.56 2.70 -17.99
N LEU A 106 -11.58 2.60 -16.66
CA LEU A 106 -10.50 2.04 -15.87
C LEU A 106 -10.74 0.53 -15.77
N GLY A 107 -9.98 -0.25 -16.54
CA GLY A 107 -9.97 -1.71 -16.40
C GLY A 107 -9.53 -2.16 -15.00
N GLN A 108 -9.61 -3.47 -14.75
CA GLN A 108 -9.07 -4.09 -13.54
C GLN A 108 -7.81 -4.88 -13.92
N VAL A 109 -6.67 -4.53 -13.31
CA VAL A 109 -5.46 -5.35 -13.38
C VAL A 109 -5.36 -6.12 -12.07
N HIS A 110 -5.66 -7.40 -12.13
CA HIS A 110 -5.65 -8.28 -10.97
C HIS A 110 -4.22 -8.74 -10.68
N VAL A 111 -3.84 -8.77 -9.40
CA VAL A 111 -2.61 -9.40 -8.96
C VAL A 111 -2.91 -10.82 -8.50
N ASP A 112 -2.17 -11.80 -9.03
CA ASP A 112 -2.39 -13.19 -8.68
C ASP A 112 -2.04 -13.45 -7.20
N ASN A 113 -2.88 -14.22 -6.53
CA ASN A 113 -2.64 -14.61 -5.14
C ASN A 113 -1.45 -15.56 -5.02
N ASP A 114 -1.17 -16.35 -6.06
CA ASP A 114 0.00 -17.24 -6.09
C ASP A 114 1.32 -16.46 -6.20
N ASP A 115 1.28 -15.26 -6.78
CA ASP A 115 2.44 -14.38 -6.95
C ASP A 115 2.65 -13.42 -5.76
N LEU A 116 1.58 -13.09 -5.03
CA LEU A 116 1.59 -12.06 -3.99
C LEU A 116 1.19 -12.57 -2.62
N THR A 117 -0.06 -13.03 -2.48
CA THR A 117 -0.67 -13.34 -1.19
C THR A 117 0.01 -14.56 -0.56
N VAL A 118 0.16 -15.65 -1.31
CA VAL A 118 0.72 -16.91 -0.79
C VAL A 118 2.19 -16.76 -0.40
N PRO A 119 3.09 -16.19 -1.22
CA PRO A 119 4.49 -16.02 -0.83
C PRO A 119 4.68 -15.06 0.35
N LEU A 120 3.95 -13.94 0.39
CA LEU A 120 3.97 -13.03 1.55
C LEU A 120 3.53 -13.74 2.83
N SER A 121 2.53 -14.62 2.73
CA SER A 121 2.04 -15.38 3.87
C SER A 121 3.09 -16.33 4.40
N GLN A 122 3.87 -16.97 3.52
CA GLN A 122 5.00 -17.81 3.91
C GLN A 122 6.07 -16.99 4.64
N ASP A 123 6.42 -15.81 4.14
CA ASP A 123 7.38 -14.90 4.79
C ASP A 123 6.93 -14.43 6.17
N MET A 124 5.61 -14.33 6.39
CA MET A 124 5.01 -13.94 7.67
C MET A 124 4.70 -15.12 8.60
N GLY A 125 4.82 -16.37 8.12
CA GLY A 125 4.37 -17.55 8.85
C GLY A 125 2.85 -17.64 9.01
N LEU A 126 2.08 -17.08 8.07
CA LEU A 126 0.61 -17.16 8.02
C LEU A 126 0.15 -18.35 7.19
N ASP A 127 -0.92 -19.04 7.63
CA ASP A 127 -1.65 -19.99 6.80
C ASP A 127 -2.86 -19.34 6.12
N SER A 128 -2.57 -18.62 5.04
CA SER A 128 -3.59 -17.92 4.26
C SER A 128 -4.41 -18.84 3.36
N LEU A 129 -4.02 -20.11 3.19
CA LEU A 129 -4.74 -21.06 2.34
C LEU A 129 -5.85 -21.77 3.11
N THR A 130 -5.71 -21.93 4.44
CA THR A 130 -6.70 -22.67 5.23
C THR A 130 -7.38 -21.81 6.29
N GLU A 131 -6.70 -20.83 6.88
CA GLU A 131 -7.23 -20.07 8.03
C GLU A 131 -7.95 -18.77 7.63
N GLY A 132 -7.95 -18.41 6.34
CA GLY A 132 -8.56 -17.16 5.90
C GLY A 132 -7.85 -15.92 6.44
N LEU A 133 -6.54 -16.03 6.66
CA LEU A 133 -5.68 -14.92 7.10
C LEU A 133 -4.99 -14.31 5.89
N TRP A 134 -4.68 -13.02 5.96
CA TRP A 134 -3.82 -12.35 4.99
C TRP A 134 -3.35 -11.00 5.51
N ALA A 135 -2.23 -10.54 4.97
CA ALA A 135 -1.68 -9.23 5.27
C ALA A 135 -2.57 -8.08 4.77
N THR A 136 -2.45 -6.91 5.38
CA THR A 136 -3.13 -5.71 4.86
C THR A 136 -2.65 -5.34 3.44
N THR A 137 -3.49 -4.63 2.67
CA THR A 137 -3.10 -4.12 1.34
C THR A 137 -1.82 -3.27 1.39
N GLY A 138 -1.60 -2.52 2.47
CA GLY A 138 -0.37 -1.77 2.71
C GLY A 138 0.86 -2.67 2.76
N THR A 139 0.79 -3.78 3.49
CA THR A 139 1.89 -4.75 3.61
C THR A 139 2.11 -5.50 2.31
N MET A 140 1.03 -5.88 1.60
CA MET A 140 1.12 -6.48 0.26
C MET A 140 1.87 -5.57 -0.72
N ALA A 141 1.53 -4.28 -0.75
CA ALA A 141 2.19 -3.31 -1.62
C ALA A 141 3.68 -3.12 -1.27
N ALA A 142 4.01 -3.06 0.03
CA ALA A 142 5.39 -2.92 0.49
C ALA A 142 6.23 -4.17 0.20
N TRP A 143 5.67 -5.35 0.42
CA TRP A 143 6.30 -6.61 0.08
C TRP A 143 6.52 -6.72 -1.42
N TRP A 144 5.50 -6.42 -2.24
CA TRP A 144 5.61 -6.41 -3.70
C TRP A 144 6.72 -5.47 -4.18
N ALA A 145 6.82 -4.26 -3.62
CA ALA A 145 7.87 -3.32 -3.97
C ALA A 145 9.26 -3.88 -3.65
N ARG A 146 9.43 -4.48 -2.47
CA ARG A 146 10.68 -5.07 -2.02
C ARG A 146 11.10 -6.29 -2.85
N THR A 147 10.16 -7.14 -3.27
CA THR A 147 10.45 -8.36 -4.04
C THR A 147 10.60 -8.10 -5.53
N THR A 148 9.82 -7.15 -6.08
CA THR A 148 9.90 -6.76 -7.50
C THR A 148 11.17 -5.96 -7.79
N PHE A 149 11.59 -5.10 -6.84
CA PHE A 149 12.77 -4.25 -6.98
C PHE A 149 13.78 -4.54 -5.86
N PRO A 150 14.38 -5.74 -5.83
CA PRO A 150 15.19 -6.20 -4.70
C PRO A 150 16.47 -5.39 -4.50
N GLY A 151 16.91 -4.58 -5.48
CA GLY A 151 18.04 -3.66 -5.35
C GLY A 151 17.68 -2.24 -4.92
N ALA A 152 16.40 -1.89 -4.87
CA ALA A 152 15.94 -0.54 -4.59
C ALA A 152 15.92 -0.23 -3.09
N ALA A 153 16.15 1.03 -2.73
CA ALA A 153 15.84 1.54 -1.40
C ALA A 153 14.31 1.61 -1.22
N LEU A 154 13.81 1.15 -0.08
CA LEU A 154 12.38 1.18 0.24
C LEU A 154 12.09 2.26 1.28
N HIS A 155 11.28 3.24 0.93
CA HIS A 155 10.77 4.25 1.85
C HIS A 155 9.32 3.94 2.20
N VAL A 156 8.99 3.92 3.47
CA VAL A 156 7.67 3.53 3.95
C VAL A 156 7.11 4.60 4.87
N ALA A 157 5.84 4.97 4.70
CA ALA A 157 5.18 5.97 5.54
C ALA A 157 3.68 5.64 5.69
N GLY A 158 3.04 6.09 6.77
CA GLY A 158 1.58 5.93 6.91
C GLY A 158 1.11 4.54 7.40
N TYR A 159 1.95 3.82 8.16
CA TYR A 159 1.66 2.49 8.70
C TYR A 159 1.56 2.54 10.23
N SER A 160 0.35 2.66 10.79
CA SER A 160 0.17 2.81 12.24
C SER A 160 0.58 1.58 13.05
N PHE A 161 0.40 0.38 12.50
CA PHE A 161 0.74 -0.86 13.20
C PHE A 161 2.26 -1.06 13.42
N VAL A 162 3.11 -0.33 12.68
CA VAL A 162 4.57 -0.38 12.91
C VAL A 162 4.91 0.13 14.31
N THR A 163 4.21 1.16 14.78
CA THR A 163 4.38 1.72 16.13
C THR A 163 3.35 1.20 17.13
N GLU A 164 2.16 0.79 16.66
CA GLU A 164 1.04 0.35 17.50
C GLU A 164 0.52 -1.03 17.05
N PRO A 165 1.30 -2.12 17.21
CA PRO A 165 0.95 -3.45 16.69
C PRO A 165 -0.26 -4.09 17.37
N ALA A 166 -0.72 -3.56 18.50
CA ALA A 166 -1.87 -4.06 19.25
C ALA A 166 -3.16 -3.26 18.98
N GLN A 167 -3.13 -2.27 18.08
CA GLN A 167 -4.32 -1.49 17.74
C GLN A 167 -5.45 -2.38 17.21
N THR A 168 -6.69 -1.99 17.46
CA THR A 168 -7.88 -2.75 17.01
C THR A 168 -8.73 -1.96 16.02
N ARG A 169 -8.30 -0.74 15.68
CA ARG A 169 -8.97 0.16 14.75
C ARG A 169 -7.96 0.88 13.87
N TRP A 170 -8.38 1.16 12.65
CA TRP A 170 -7.70 2.03 11.72
C TRP A 170 -8.27 3.43 11.81
N GLN A 171 -7.38 4.41 11.95
CA GLN A 171 -7.67 5.79 11.60
C GLN A 171 -7.14 6.05 10.20
N HIS A 172 -7.95 6.65 9.34
CA HIS A 172 -7.53 6.95 7.97
C HIS A 172 -7.38 8.46 7.75
N ALA A 173 -6.36 8.85 6.98
CA ALA A 173 -6.12 10.23 6.55
C ALA A 173 -7.28 10.78 5.68
N SER A 174 -8.07 9.88 5.09
CA SER A 174 -9.29 10.15 4.36
C SER A 174 -10.23 8.96 4.43
N GLY A 175 -11.54 9.23 4.43
CA GLY A 175 -12.58 8.21 4.56
C GLY A 175 -12.89 7.88 6.02
N ASP A 176 -13.65 6.79 6.21
CA ASP A 176 -14.11 6.36 7.53
C ASP A 176 -13.06 5.50 8.24
N ASP A 177 -13.01 5.63 9.56
CA ASP A 177 -12.32 4.69 10.43
C ASP A 177 -13.01 3.32 10.41
N CYS A 178 -12.23 2.25 10.49
CA CYS A 178 -12.77 0.89 10.59
C CYS A 178 -12.03 0.04 11.62
N ILE A 179 -12.61 -1.12 11.95
CA ILE A 179 -11.93 -2.08 12.81
C ILE A 179 -10.82 -2.79 12.05
N VAL A 180 -9.80 -3.26 12.77
CA VAL A 180 -8.84 -4.22 12.21
C VAL A 180 -9.60 -5.52 11.94
N GLY A 181 -9.65 -5.93 10.67
CA GLY A 181 -10.31 -7.16 10.25
C GLY A 181 -9.70 -8.39 10.94
N PRO A 182 -10.52 -9.40 11.30
CA PRO A 182 -10.04 -10.63 11.94
C PRO A 182 -9.06 -11.43 11.08
N GLU A 183 -8.99 -11.14 9.78
CA GLU A 183 -8.09 -11.78 8.80
C GLU A 183 -6.65 -11.29 8.97
N HIS A 184 -6.43 -10.12 9.58
CA HIS A 184 -5.11 -9.51 9.69
C HIS A 184 -4.36 -9.93 10.95
N ARG A 185 -3.03 -10.01 10.84
CA ARG A 185 -2.10 -10.23 11.95
C ARG A 185 -1.09 -9.09 11.99
N ILE A 186 -1.58 -7.91 12.31
CA ILE A 186 -0.82 -6.65 12.19
C ILE A 186 0.43 -6.58 13.09
N ALA A 187 0.49 -7.39 14.15
CA ALA A 187 1.70 -7.56 14.94
C ALA A 187 2.81 -8.27 14.14
N LEU A 188 2.48 -9.33 13.39
CA LEU A 188 3.42 -10.00 12.49
C LEU A 188 3.81 -9.09 11.32
N GLU A 189 2.89 -8.26 10.81
CA GLU A 189 3.21 -7.25 9.79
C GLU A 189 4.20 -6.21 10.34
N SER A 190 4.05 -5.81 11.61
CA SER A 190 4.98 -4.91 12.30
C SER A 190 6.38 -5.53 12.42
N GLU A 191 6.45 -6.79 12.88
CA GLU A 191 7.71 -7.54 12.98
C GLU A 191 8.42 -7.67 11.63
N LEU A 192 7.67 -7.96 10.57
CA LEU A 192 8.19 -8.02 9.20
C LEU A 192 8.82 -6.68 8.81
N PHE A 193 8.16 -5.55 9.06
CA PHE A 193 8.69 -4.23 8.72
C PHE A 193 9.96 -3.89 9.53
N HIS A 194 10.01 -4.23 10.81
CA HIS A 194 11.21 -4.03 11.64
C HIS A 194 12.38 -4.92 11.20
N SER A 195 12.10 -6.13 10.71
CA SER A 195 13.12 -7.00 10.10
C SER A 195 13.71 -6.32 8.85
N TRP A 196 12.87 -5.65 8.06
CA TRP A 196 13.31 -4.98 6.85
C TRP A 196 14.18 -3.75 7.10
N VAL A 197 13.87 -2.99 8.16
CA VAL A 197 14.72 -1.88 8.62
C VAL A 197 16.07 -2.41 9.07
N SER A 198 16.09 -3.54 9.80
CA SER A 198 17.32 -4.18 10.28
C SER A 198 18.23 -4.66 9.14
N ASP A 199 17.64 -5.07 8.01
CA ASP A 199 18.38 -5.43 6.78
C ASP A 199 19.01 -4.22 6.05
N GLY A 200 18.78 -2.99 6.52
CA GLY A 200 19.52 -1.79 6.11
C GLY A 200 19.09 -1.14 4.79
N ARG A 201 17.98 -1.58 4.17
CA ARG A 201 17.49 -1.02 2.90
C ARG A 201 16.07 -0.45 2.97
N THR A 202 15.51 -0.40 4.16
CA THR A 202 14.17 0.13 4.41
C THR A 202 14.25 1.27 5.41
N THR A 203 13.62 2.40 5.06
CA THR A 203 13.43 3.55 5.94
C THR A 203 11.94 3.70 6.21
N ILE A 204 11.56 3.67 7.49
CA ILE A 204 10.20 3.98 7.91
C ILE A 204 10.18 5.42 8.40
N TRP A 205 9.36 6.25 7.74
CA TRP A 205 9.13 7.63 8.11
C TRP A 205 7.98 7.75 9.11
N PRO A 206 8.13 8.59 10.14
CA PRO A 206 7.06 8.85 11.10
C PRO A 206 5.87 9.58 10.48
#